data_AF-A0A358MBM8-F1
#
_entry.id   AF-A0A358MBM8-F1
#
_cell.length_a   1.000
_cell.length_b   1.000
_cell.length_c   1.000
_cell.angle_alpha   90.00
_cell.angle_beta   90.00
_cell.angle_gamma   90.00
#
_symmetry.space_group_name_H-M   'P 1'
#
loop_
_entity.id
_entity.type
_entity.pdbx_description
1 polymer ?
#
loop_
_entity_poly.entity_id
_entity_poly.type
_entity_poly.pdbx_seq_one_letter_code
_entity_poly.pdbx_strand_id
1 'polypeptide(L)' 'MDFLIAGLWQLADPAVFAAMVFGAILGVIVGAIPGAGAAVTISILLPTTFGMEPLTGMTLLLGVYCGSAYG' A
#
# COMPACT_ATOMS: atom_id res chain seq x y z
N MET A 1 -8.57 -23.09 2.61
CA MET A 1 -8.69 -22.37 3.89
C MET A 1 -7.32 -22.01 4.45
N ASP A 2 -6.32 -22.86 4.27
CA ASP A 2 -4.98 -22.68 4.85
C ASP A 2 -4.24 -21.44 4.31
N PHE A 3 -4.37 -21.13 3.01
CA PHE A 3 -3.76 -19.94 2.42
C PHE A 3 -4.35 -18.61 2.95
N LEU A 4 -5.64 -18.58 3.30
CA LEU A 4 -6.26 -17.38 3.88
C LEU A 4 -5.70 -17.11 5.29
N ILE A 5 -5.57 -18.17 6.09
CA ILE A 5 -5.00 -18.09 7.44
C ILE A 5 -3.53 -17.67 7.37
N ALA A 6 -2.76 -18.25 6.45
CA ALA A 6 -1.36 -17.87 6.25
C ALA A 6 -1.21 -16.39 5.84
N GLY A 7 -2.08 -15.89 4.95
CA GLY A 7 -2.08 -14.47 4.55
C GLY A 7 -2.43 -13.53 5.70
N LEU A 8 -3.39 -13.90 6.56
CA LEU A 8 -3.71 -13.13 7.76
C LEU A 8 -2.54 -13.06 8.75
N TRP A 9 -1.79 -14.17 8.90
CA TRP A 9 -0.57 -14.18 9.71
C TRP A 9 0.52 -13.28 9.15
N GLN A 10 0.66 -13.21 7.82
CA GLN A 10 1.60 -12.31 7.16
C GLN A 10 1.28 -10.82 7.38
N LEU A 11 0.00 -10.46 7.54
CA LEU A 11 -0.39 -9.09 7.89
C LEU A 11 0.03 -8.68 9.31
N ALA A 12 0.30 -9.65 10.20
CA ALA A 12 0.81 -9.38 11.54
C ALA A 12 2.32 -9.08 11.54
N ASP A 13 3.01 -9.25 10.41
CA ASP A 13 4.39 -8.81 10.27
C ASP A 13 4.46 -7.27 10.43
N PRO A 14 5.32 -6.75 11.33
CA PRO A 14 5.38 -5.32 11.61
C PRO A 14 5.69 -4.46 10.38
N ALA A 15 6.53 -4.94 9.45
CA ALA A 15 6.89 -4.20 8.26
C ALA A 15 5.72 -4.12 7.27
N VAL A 16 5.02 -5.25 7.07
CA VAL A 16 3.82 -5.33 6.22
C VAL A 16 2.71 -4.45 6.79
N PHE A 17 2.47 -4.52 8.09
CA PHE A 17 1.46 -3.71 8.76
C PHE A 17 1.77 -2.21 8.65
N ALA A 18 3.03 -1.81 8.92
CA ALA A 18 3.45 -0.42 8.79
C ALA A 18 3.32 0.09 7.35
N ALA A 19 3.71 -0.72 6.36
CA ALA A 19 3.56 -0.40 4.95
C ALA A 19 2.10 -0.24 4.54
N MET A 20 1.20 -1.09 5.03
CA MET A 20 -0.23 -1.00 4.80
C MET A 20 -0.81 0.31 5.33
N VAL A 21 -0.51 0.64 6.60
CA VAL A 21 -1.01 1.86 7.26
C VAL A 21 -0.45 3.11 6.59
N PHE A 22 0.86 3.15 6.34
CA PHE A 22 1.50 4.28 5.68
C PHE A 22 0.99 4.47 4.26
N GLY A 23 0.85 3.38 3.51
CA GLY A 23 0.28 3.39 2.16
C GLY A 23 -1.14 3.94 2.17
N ALA A 24 -2.00 3.48 3.08
CA ALA A 24 -3.38 3.95 3.19
C ALA A 24 -3.45 5.46 3.51
N ILE A 25 -2.68 5.94 4.48
CA ILE A 25 -2.63 7.36 4.84
C ILE A 25 -2.18 8.22 3.65
N LEU A 26 -1.08 7.82 3.01
CA LEU A 26 -0.55 8.53 1.85
C LEU A 26 -1.52 8.48 0.67
N GLY A 27 -2.22 7.35 0.49
CA GLY A 27 -3.29 7.19 -0.48
C GLY A 27 -4.40 8.22 -0.27
N VAL A 28 -4.94 8.32 0.95
CA VAL A 28 -5.99 9.31 1.28
C VAL A 28 -5.50 10.74 1.04
N ILE A 29 -4.28 11.07 1.45
CA ILE A 29 -3.72 12.43 1.27
C ILE A 29 -3.64 12.78 -0.22
N VAL A 30 -3.15 11.86 -1.06
CA VAL A 30 -3.01 12.14 -2.49
C VAL A 30 -4.34 12.05 -3.23
N GLY A 31 -5.24 11.15 -2.83
CA GLY A 31 -6.60 11.05 -3.39
C GLY A 31 -7.38 12.36 -3.30
N ALA A 32 -7.20 13.09 -2.19
CA ALA A 32 -7.83 14.39 -1.98
C ALA A 32 -7.36 15.49 -2.94
N ILE A 33 -6.29 15.25 -3.71
CA ILE A 33 -5.75 16.22 -4.68
C ILE A 33 -6.45 16.03 -6.04
N PRO A 34 -7.21 17.03 -6.54
CA PRO A 34 -7.86 16.94 -7.83
C PRO A 34 -6.84 16.70 -8.96
N GLY A 35 -7.01 15.60 -9.69
CA GLY A 35 -6.14 15.23 -10.82
C GLY A 35 -4.91 14.40 -10.47
N ALA A 36 -4.60 14.15 -9.18
CA ALA A 36 -3.55 13.23 -8.76
C ALA A 36 -4.18 11.97 -8.14
N GLY A 37 -4.54 11.00 -8.98
CA GLY A 37 -5.14 9.73 -8.52
C GLY A 37 -4.11 8.65 -8.17
N ALA A 38 -4.61 7.47 -7.79
CA ALA A 38 -3.83 6.28 -7.45
C ALA A 38 -2.65 6.00 -8.39
N ALA A 39 -2.89 6.07 -9.70
CA ALA A 39 -1.91 5.71 -10.72
C ALA A 39 -0.65 6.61 -10.68
N VAL A 40 -0.81 7.90 -10.40
CA VAL A 40 0.30 8.87 -10.30
C VAL A 40 1.15 8.53 -9.09
N THR A 41 0.51 8.34 -7.93
CA THR A 41 1.19 8.01 -6.67
C THR A 41 1.92 6.67 -6.73
N ILE A 42 1.27 5.65 -7.28
CA ILE A 42 1.87 4.32 -7.48
C ILE A 42 3.09 4.42 -8.38
N SER A 43 3.01 5.20 -9.47
CA SER A 43 4.14 5.38 -10.39
C SER A 43 5.33 6.08 -9.72
N ILE A 44 5.08 7.02 -8.81
CA ILE A 44 6.12 7.72 -8.03
C ILE A 44 6.76 6.78 -6.99
N LEU A 45 5.97 5.93 -6.34
CA LEU A 45 6.44 5.02 -5.29
C LEU A 45 7.05 3.71 -5.82
N LEU A 46 6.72 3.31 -7.04
CA LEU A 46 7.17 2.04 -7.64
C LEU A 46 8.70 1.87 -7.57
N PRO A 47 9.54 2.87 -7.91
CA PRO A 47 11.00 2.73 -7.79
C PRO A 47 11.46 2.45 -6.36
N THR A 48 10.81 3.08 -5.37
CA THR A 48 11.12 2.86 -3.95
C THR A 48 10.73 1.45 -3.51
N THR A 49 9.64 0.90 -4.05
CA THR A 49 9.19 -0.46 -3.70
C THR A 49 10.10 -1.57 -4.22
N PHE A 50 10.93 -1.30 -5.23
CA PHE A 50 11.91 -2.29 -5.71
C PHE A 50 13.04 -2.59 -4.73
N GLY A 51 13.29 -1.70 -3.76
CA GLY A 51 14.25 -1.95 -2.68
C GLY A 51 13.66 -2.67 -1.47
N MET A 52 12.35 -2.97 -1.49
CA MET A 52 11.63 -3.56 -0.36
C MET A 52 11.43 -5.05 -0.56
N GLU A 53 11.12 -5.78 0.51
CA GLU A 53 10.62 -7.14 0.39
C GLU A 53 9.32 -7.13 -0.44
N PRO A 54 9.12 -8.08 -1.39
CA PRO A 54 7.99 -8.04 -2.32
C PRO A 54 6.63 -7.90 -1.66
N LEU A 55 6.39 -8.60 -0.56
CA LEU A 55 5.12 -8.54 0.17
C LEU A 55 4.88 -7.13 0.74
N THR A 56 5.88 -6.55 1.38
CA THR A 56 5.82 -5.20 1.97
C THR A 56 5.63 -4.13 0.90
N GLY A 57 6.37 -4.23 -0.22
CA GLY A 57 6.25 -3.31 -1.35
C GLY A 57 4.87 -3.38 -2.01
N MET A 58 4.36 -4.58 -2.28
CA MET A 58 3.01 -4.77 -2.83
C MET A 58 1.93 -4.24 -1.87
N THR A 59 2.08 -4.51 -0.57
CA THR A 59 1.13 -4.05 0.45
C THR A 59 1.10 -2.52 0.55
N LEU A 60 2.25 -1.87 0.46
CA LEU A 60 2.34 -0.40 0.40
C LEU A 60 1.53 0.16 -0.78
N LEU A 61 1.77 -0.37 -1.99
CA LEU A 61 1.09 0.08 -3.20
C LEU A 61 -0.43 -0.18 -3.16
N LEU A 62 -0.84 -1.33 -2.63
CA LEU A 62 -2.25 -1.65 -2.41
C LEU A 62 -2.89 -0.71 -1.38
N GLY A 63 -2.18 -0.38 -0.31
CA GLY A 63 -2.63 0.61 0.68
C GLY A 63 -2.88 1.97 0.02
N VAL A 64 -1.93 2.44 -0.81
CA VAL A 64 -2.08 3.71 -1.56
C VAL A 64 -3.27 3.67 -2.50
N TYR A 65 -3.41 2.59 -3.28
CA TYR A 65 -4.53 2.42 -4.19
C TYR A 65 -5.87 2.50 -3.46
N CYS A 66 -6.04 1.70 -2.41
CA CYS A 66 -7.27 1.68 -1.63
C CYS A 66 -7.53 3.03 -0.93
N GLY A 67 -6.50 3.63 -0.32
CA GLY A 67 -6.62 4.91 0.37
C GLY A 67 -7.04 6.05 -0.56
N SER A 68 -6.49 6.08 -1.78
CA SER A 68 -6.80 7.13 -2.76
C SER A 68 -8.24 7.11 -3.27
N ALA A 69 -9.00 6.04 -3.03
CA ALA A 69 -10.42 5.99 -3.36
C ALA A 69 -11.30 6.74 -2.34
N TYR A 70 -10.76 7.09 -1.17
CA TYR A 70 -11.50 7.71 -0.06
C TYR A 70 -11.02 9.11 0.33
N GLY A 71 -9.95 9.61 -0.30
CA GLY A 71 -9.50 11.00 -0.18
C GLY A 71 -10.06 11.80 -1.35
#